data_AF-A0A3D2QET2-F1
#
_entry.id   AF-A0A3D2QET2-F1
#
_cell.length_a   1.000
_cell.length_b   1.000
_cell.length_c   1.000
_cell.angle_alpha   90.00
_cell.angle_beta   90.00
_cell.angle_gamma   90.00
#
_symmetry.space_group_name_H-M   'P 1'
#
loop_
_entity.id
_entity.type
_entity.pdbx_description
1 polymer ?
#
loop_
_entity_poly.entity_id
_entity_poly.type
_entity_poly.pdbx_seq_one_letter_code
_entity_poly.pdbx_strand_id
1 'polypeptide(L)'
;AWRQLDGARTADCGESGSTLRFFIPLAALTGVPFTFTGRGKLVSRPEQPYYDMFDRQGLPYRTGADGRLPLTVHGRLQPGDYVLP
;
A
#
# COMPACT_ATOMS: atom_id res chain seq x y z
N ALA A 1 -8.19 -14.12 -7.74
CA ALA A 1 -8.05 -15.15 -6.69
C ALA A 1 -6.80 -14.86 -5.88
N TRP A 2 -6.94 -14.52 -4.60
CA TRP A 2 -5.82 -14.35 -3.66
C TRP A 2 -5.21 -15.72 -3.38
N ARG A 3 -4.45 -16.28 -4.33
CA ARG A 3 -3.61 -17.42 -4.03
C ARG A 3 -2.61 -16.98 -2.97
N GLN A 4 -2.45 -17.86 -1.99
CA GLN A 4 -1.49 -17.78 -0.90
C GLN A 4 -0.25 -16.99 -1.35
N LEU A 5 -0.02 -15.83 -0.75
CA LEU A 5 1.06 -14.91 -1.11
C LEU A 5 2.37 -15.47 -0.55
N ASP A 6 2.76 -16.65 -1.01
CA ASP A 6 4.04 -17.27 -0.67
C ASP A 6 5.13 -16.34 -1.24
N GLY A 7 5.76 -15.56 -0.36
CA GLY A 7 6.80 -14.58 -0.71
C GLY A 7 6.40 -13.10 -0.64
N ALA A 8 5.31 -12.72 0.03
CA ALA A 8 4.99 -11.30 0.27
C ALA A 8 6.17 -10.59 0.96
N ARG A 9 6.84 -9.71 0.22
CA ARG A 9 8.00 -8.96 0.72
C ARG A 9 7.49 -7.93 1.72
N THR A 10 8.13 -7.85 2.88
CA THR A 10 7.73 -6.93 3.94
C THR A 10 8.80 -5.88 4.17
N ALA A 11 8.40 -4.62 4.31
CA ALA A 11 9.26 -3.54 4.75
C ALA A 11 8.71 -2.87 6.01
N ASP A 12 9.53 -2.84 7.07
CA ASP A 12 9.26 -2.05 8.25
C ASP A 12 9.67 -0.59 8.01
N CYS A 13 8.68 0.31 8.02
CA CYS A 13 8.88 1.74 7.84
C CYS A 13 9.23 2.47 9.16
N GLY A 14 9.29 1.75 10.29
CA GLY A 14 9.46 2.33 11.61
C GLY A 14 8.34 3.33 11.91
N GLU A 15 8.70 4.58 12.22
CA GLU A 15 7.73 5.69 12.38
C GLU A 15 7.75 6.66 11.18
N SER A 16 8.45 6.31 10.10
CA SER A 16 8.69 7.19 8.95
C SER A 16 7.53 7.18 7.96
N GLY A 17 6.75 8.25 7.97
CA GLY A 17 5.70 8.46 6.98
C GLY A 17 6.21 8.72 5.56
N SER A 18 7.43 9.26 5.40
CA SER A 18 8.03 9.48 4.07
C SER A 18 8.47 8.17 3.44
N THR A 19 9.08 7.28 4.21
CA THR A 19 9.44 5.93 3.75
C THR A 19 8.20 5.19 3.26
N LEU A 20 7.11 5.21 4.03
CA LEU A 20 5.85 4.60 3.61
C LEU A 20 5.37 5.19 2.27
N ARG A 21 5.20 6.51 2.19
CA ARG A 21 4.58 7.17 1.03
C ARG A 21 5.41 7.10 -0.24
N PHE A 22 6.73 7.18 -0.15
CA PHE A 22 7.58 7.09 -1.34
C PHE A 22 7.69 5.66 -1.88
N PHE A 23 7.56 4.64 -1.03
CA PHE A 23 7.69 3.26 -1.47
C PHE A 23 6.37 2.57 -1.83
N ILE A 24 5.21 3.02 -1.33
CA ILE A 24 3.89 2.52 -1.76
C ILE A 24 3.76 2.48 -3.30
N PRO A 25 3.98 3.58 -4.06
CA PRO A 25 3.81 3.56 -5.51
C PRO A 25 4.83 2.64 -6.19
N LEU A 26 6.07 2.58 -5.68
CA LEU A 26 7.09 1.68 -6.21
C LEU A 26 6.71 0.21 -6.04
N ALA A 27 6.22 -0.17 -4.86
CA ALA A 27 5.73 -1.53 -4.60
C ALA A 27 4.54 -1.89 -5.49
N ALA A 28 3.62 -0.94 -5.70
CA ALA A 28 2.46 -1.08 -6.57
C ALA A 28 2.80 -1.20 -8.08
N LEU A 29 4.06 -1.00 -8.47
CA LEU A 29 4.55 -1.25 -9.84
C LEU A 29 5.15 -2.64 -10.04
N THR A 30 5.48 -3.34 -8.96
CA THR A 30 6.31 -4.55 -9.03
C THR A 30 5.59 -5.80 -9.57
N GLY A 31 4.25 -5.79 -9.62
CA GLY A 31 3.46 -6.97 -9.97
C GLY A 31 3.51 -8.08 -8.92
N VAL A 32 4.16 -7.85 -7.76
CA VAL A 32 4.23 -8.81 -6.66
C VAL A 32 3.60 -8.25 -5.39
N PRO A 33 3.08 -9.10 -4.49
CA PRO A 33 2.54 -8.64 -3.21
C PRO A 33 3.64 -8.07 -2.30
N PHE A 34 3.39 -6.88 -1.75
CA PHE A 34 4.33 -6.18 -0.88
C PHE A 34 3.60 -5.57 0.32
N THR A 35 4.10 -5.84 1.53
CA THR A 35 3.50 -5.39 2.80
C THR A 35 4.38 -4.33 3.47
N PHE A 36 3.77 -3.20 3.81
CA PHE A 36 4.38 -2.17 4.64
C PHE A 36 3.88 -2.31 6.07
N THR A 37 4.82 -2.37 7.02
CA THR A 37 4.58 -2.33 8.46
C THR A 37 5.23 -1.10 9.07
N GLY A 38 4.98 -0.86 10.35
CA GLY A 38 5.56 0.24 11.10
C GLY A 38 5.15 0.19 12.56
N ARG A 39 5.45 1.26 13.29
CA ARG A 39 5.17 1.40 14.71
C ARG A 39 4.80 2.84 15.09
N GLY A 40 4.49 3.03 16.37
CA GLY A 40 4.16 4.34 16.94
C GLY A 40 2.97 5.00 16.25
N LYS A 41 3.07 6.30 15.97
CA LYS A 41 1.98 7.04 15.30
C LYS A 41 1.77 6.65 13.84
N LEU A 42 2.72 5.96 13.20
CA LEU A 42 2.60 5.62 11.79
C LEU A 42 1.45 4.64 11.55
N VAL A 43 1.26 3.66 12.44
CA VAL A 43 0.22 2.63 12.26
C VAL A 43 -1.18 3.20 12.31
N SER A 44 -1.40 4.35 12.95
CA SER A 44 -2.74 4.96 13.06
C SER A 44 -3.04 6.01 11.99
N ARG A 45 -2.05 6.38 11.17
CA ARG A 45 -2.23 7.38 10.10
C ARG A 45 -3.01 6.77 8.94
N PRO A 46 -4.12 7.38 8.51
CA PRO A 46 -4.81 6.96 7.31
C PRO A 46 -3.99 7.34 6.07
N GLU A 47 -3.98 6.47 5.07
CA GLU A 47 -3.37 6.71 3.77
C GLU A 47 -4.45 6.86 2.68
N GLN A 48 -5.56 7.52 3.01
CA GLN A 48 -6.77 7.65 2.17
C GLN A 48 -6.51 8.05 0.71
N PRO A 49 -5.60 9.00 0.39
CA PRO A 49 -5.32 9.33 -1.00
C PRO A 49 -4.83 8.15 -1.84
N TYR A 50 -4.12 7.20 -1.22
CA TYR A 50 -3.70 5.97 -1.89
C TYR A 50 -4.87 5.01 -2.07
N TYR A 51 -5.74 4.87 -1.08
CA TYR A 51 -6.91 3.99 -1.16
C TYR A 51 -7.88 4.44 -2.26
N ASP A 52 -8.19 5.75 -2.30
CA ASP A 52 -9.03 6.33 -3.35
C ASP A 52 -8.43 6.07 -4.75
N MET A 53 -7.11 6.21 -4.88
CA MET A 53 -6.38 5.92 -6.11
C MET A 53 -6.44 4.43 -6.47
N PHE A 54 -6.20 3.54 -5.50
CA PHE A 54 -6.23 2.10 -5.73
C PHE A 54 -7.62 1.62 -6.14
N ASP A 55 -8.67 2.10 -5.48
CA ASP A 55 -10.06 1.79 -5.82
C ASP A 55 -10.41 2.25 -7.23
N ARG A 56 -10.05 3.48 -7.60
CA ARG A 56 -10.26 4.01 -8.96
C ARG A 56 -9.54 3.18 -10.03
N GLN A 57 -8.38 2.63 -9.70
CA GLN A 57 -7.60 1.81 -10.63
C GLN A 57 -7.92 0.31 -10.57
N GLY A 58 -8.81 -0.12 -9.68
CA GLY A 58 -9.04 -1.54 -9.40
C GLY A 58 -7.79 -2.27 -8.93
N LEU A 59 -6.85 -1.56 -8.30
CA LEU A 59 -5.61 -2.12 -7.79
C LEU A 59 -5.88 -2.92 -6.50
N PRO A 60 -5.57 -4.22 -6.46
CA PRO A 60 -5.77 -5.00 -5.24
C PRO A 60 -4.86 -4.53 -4.10
N TYR A 61 -5.47 -4.22 -2.95
CA TYR A 61 -4.75 -3.95 -1.72
C TYR A 61 -5.49 -4.51 -0.50
N ARG A 62 -4.81 -4.59 0.63
CA ARG A 62 -5.35 -4.96 1.93
C ARG A 62 -4.76 -4.07 3.00
N THR A 63 -5.55 -3.74 4.01
CA THR A 63 -5.12 -2.98 5.17
C THR A 63 -5.28 -3.81 6.43
N GLY A 64 -4.66 -3.35 7.51
CA GLY A 64 -5.07 -3.70 8.86
C GLY A 64 -6.45 -3.12 9.20
N ALA A 65 -6.80 -3.20 10.48
CA ALA A 65 -8.05 -2.67 11.00
C ALA A 65 -8.23 -1.18 10.66
N ASP A 66 -9.44 -0.76 10.34
CA ASP A 66 -9.80 0.65 10.08
C ASP A 66 -8.96 1.34 8.98
N GLY A 67 -8.50 0.61 7.96
CA GLY A 67 -7.74 1.21 6.87
C GLY A 67 -6.32 1.64 7.28
N ARG A 68 -5.71 0.92 8.23
CA ARG A 68 -4.39 1.24 8.78
C ARG A 68 -3.31 0.25 8.37
N LEU A 69 -2.06 0.52 8.77
CA LEU A 69 -1.00 -0.48 8.64
C LEU A 69 -1.35 -1.76 9.43
N PRO A 70 -0.93 -2.95 8.96
CA PRO A 70 -0.12 -3.19 7.75
C PRO A 70 -0.88 -2.95 6.44
N LEU A 71 -0.20 -2.36 5.46
CA LEU A 71 -0.74 -2.16 4.11
C LEU A 71 -0.06 -3.13 3.16
N THR A 72 -0.82 -4.05 2.57
CA THR A 72 -0.35 -4.90 1.47
C THR A 72 -0.89 -4.36 0.16
N VAL A 73 -0.01 -4.03 -0.78
CA VAL A 73 -0.37 -3.72 -2.17
C VAL A 73 0.03 -4.88 -3.07
N HIS A 74 -0.78 -5.20 -4.06
CA HIS A 74 -0.47 -6.20 -5.06
C HIS A 74 -0.92 -5.67 -6.40
N GLY A 75 0.03 -5.22 -7.21
CA GLY A 75 -0.35 -4.34 -8.28
C GLY A 75 0.66 -4.18 -9.39
N ARG A 76 0.09 -3.80 -10.52
CA ARG A 76 0.73 -3.10 -11.62
C ARG A 76 -0.11 -1.85 -11.82
N LEU A 77 0.33 -0.72 -11.25
CA LEU A 77 -0.31 0.57 -11.50
C LEU A 77 -0.51 0.76 -13.01
N GLN A 78 -1.70 1.23 -13.39
CA GLN A 78 -2.05 1.40 -14.79
C GLN A 78 -1.73 2.82 -15.25
N PRO A 79 -1.34 3.01 -16.52
CA PRO A 79 -1.28 4.35 -17.09
C PRO A 79 -2.68 4.98 -17.09
N GLY A 80 -2.76 6.29 -16.89
CA GLY A 80 -4.01 7.03 -16.82
C GLY A 80 -3.89 8.25 -15.93
N ASP A 81 -5.03 8.84 -15.58
CA ASP A 81 -5.09 10.06 -14.78
C ASP A 81 -5.11 9.76 -13.28
N TYR A 82 -4.25 10.47 -12.55
CA TYR A 82 -4.14 10.40 -11.09
C TYR A 82 -4.58 11.75 -10.50
N VAL A 83 -5.87 11.87 -10.21
CA VAL A 83 -6.48 13.12 -9.75
C VAL A 83 -6.45 13.19 -8.22
N LEU A 84 -5.79 14.22 -7.71
CA LEU A 84 -5.81 14.60 -6.29
C LEU A 84 -6.97 15.58 -6.02
N PRO A 85 -7.46 15.68 -4.76
CA PRO A 85 -8.43 16.68 -4.35
C PRO A 85 -7.95 18.12 -4.58
#